data_AF-A0A3D0RUX4-F1
#
_entry.id   AF-A0A3D0RUX4-F1
#
_cell.length_a   1.000
_cell.length_b   1.000
_cell.length_c   1.000
_cell.angle_alpha   90.00
_cell.angle_beta   90.00
_cell.angle_gamma   90.00
#
_symmetry.space_group_name_H-M   'P 1'
#
loop_
_entity.id
_entity.type
_entity.pdbx_description
1 polymer ?
#
loop_
_entity_poly.entity_id
_entity_poly.type
_entity_poly.pdbx_seq_one_letter_code
_entity_poly.pdbx_strand_id
1 'polypeptide(L)' 'PKPGWVEHAPEEIWQATLAAGRAALAQVDVSELRAVGITNQRETIVLWDRETLGSPRRAIVWQDR' A
#
# COMPACT_ATOMS: atom_id res chain seq x y z
N PRO A 1 -4.77 12.06 15.50
CA PRO A 1 -4.21 10.86 16.15
C PRO A 1 -4.27 10.94 17.69
N LYS A 2 -4.40 9.78 18.35
CA LYS A 2 -4.42 9.62 19.81
C LYS A 2 -3.44 8.50 20.22
N PRO A 3 -3.01 8.44 21.49
CA PRO A 3 -2.22 7.31 21.98
C PRO A 3 -2.92 5.98 21.69
N GLY A 4 -2.19 4.99 21.18
CA GLY A 4 -2.73 3.68 20.77
C GLY A 4 -3.13 3.59 19.30
N TRP A 5 -3.35 4.72 18.62
CA TRP A 5 -3.74 4.71 17.22
C TRP A 5 -2.54 4.53 16.30
N VAL A 6 -2.68 3.64 15.32
CA VAL A 6 -1.68 3.38 14.30
C VAL A 6 -2.35 3.46 12.95
N GLU A 7 -1.97 4.48 12.17
CA GLU A 7 -2.62 4.80 10.91
C GLU A 7 -1.58 5.10 9.83
N HIS A 8 -1.88 4.75 8.58
CA HIS A 8 -1.05 5.07 7.40
C HIS A 8 -1.86 5.83 6.34
N ALA A 9 -1.24 6.76 5.62
CA ALA A 9 -1.90 7.32 4.44
C ALA A 9 -1.87 6.28 3.29
N PRO A 10 -3.01 5.93 2.68
CA PRO A 10 -3.02 4.93 1.60
C PRO A 10 -2.12 5.29 0.41
N GLU A 11 -2.05 6.58 0.07
CA GLU A 11 -1.19 7.06 -1.02
C GLU A 11 0.30 6.86 -0.72
N GLU A 12 0.74 7.00 0.53
CA GLU A 12 2.13 6.74 0.91
C GLU A 12 2.49 5.25 0.75
N ILE A 13 1.57 4.34 1.12
CA ILE A 13 1.73 2.89 0.90
C ILE A 13 1.86 2.61 -0.60
N TRP A 14 1.02 3.24 -1.41
CA TRP A 14 1.01 3.06 -2.86
C TRP A 14 2.32 3.55 -3.50
N GLN A 15 2.73 4.79 -3.21
CA GLN A 15 3.96 5.36 -3.76
C GLN A 15 5.20 4.59 -3.32
N ALA A 16 5.27 4.14 -2.06
CA ALA A 16 6.37 3.30 -1.59
C ALA A 16 6.42 1.96 -2.33
N THR A 17 5.27 1.33 -2.57
CA THR A 17 5.17 0.07 -3.32
C THR A 17 5.61 0.24 -4.77
N LEU A 18 5.18 1.32 -5.44
CA LEU A 18 5.61 1.65 -6.79
C LEU A 18 7.11 1.93 -6.87
N ALA A 19 7.67 2.68 -5.92
CA ALA A 19 9.09 2.99 -5.87
C ALA A 19 9.93 1.72 -5.71
N ALA A 20 9.58 0.85 -4.77
CA ALA A 20 10.24 -0.43 -4.57
C ALA A 20 10.12 -1.34 -5.81
N GLY A 21 8.93 -1.43 -6.40
CA GLY A 21 8.71 -2.20 -7.63
C GLY A 21 9.57 -1.71 -8.79
N ARG A 22 9.61 -0.40 -9.05
CA ARG A 22 10.46 0.19 -10.10
C ARG A 22 11.94 -0.08 -9.87
N ALA A 23 12.41 0.04 -8.63
CA ALA A 23 13.79 -0.24 -8.27
C ALA A 23 14.18 -1.71 -8.49
N ALA A 24 13.25 -2.65 -8.24
CA ALA A 24 13.46 -4.07 -8.52
C ALA A 24 13.44 -4.36 -10.04
N LEU A 25 12.49 -3.78 -10.78
CA LEU A 25 12.37 -3.96 -12.23
C LEU A 25 13.59 -3.42 -13.00
N ALA A 26 14.25 -2.38 -12.49
CA ALA A 26 15.47 -1.85 -13.08
C ALA A 26 16.67 -2.82 -13.05
N GLN A 27 16.56 -3.93 -12.31
CA GLN A 27 17.65 -4.90 -12.10
C GLN A 27 17.41 -6.24 -12.83
N VAL A 28 16.32 -6.37 -13.60
CA VAL A 28 15.94 -7.62 -14.28
C VAL A 28 15.49 -7.35 -15.72
N ASP A 29 15.51 -8.37 -16.57
CA ASP A 29 14.84 -8.30 -17.87
C ASP A 29 13.33 -8.47 -17.68
N VAL A 30 12.60 -7.38 -17.90
CA VAL A 30 11.13 -7.35 -17.73
C VAL A 30 10.40 -8.30 -18.67
N SER A 31 11.01 -8.71 -19.78
CA SER A 31 10.41 -9.65 -20.74
C SER A 31 10.34 -11.09 -20.20
N GLU A 32 11.13 -11.41 -19.18
CA GLU A 32 11.12 -12.73 -18.53
C GLU A 32 10.07 -12.85 -17.42
N LEU A 33 9.47 -11.74 -16.98
CA LEU A 33 8.48 -11.73 -15.90
C LEU A 33 7.15 -12.33 -16.35
N ARG A 34 6.66 -13.33 -15.61
CA ARG A 34 5.42 -14.06 -15.93
C ARG A 34 4.24 -13.78 -15.02
N ALA A 35 4.51 -13.29 -13.81
CA ALA A 35 3.49 -13.10 -12.79
C ALA A 35 3.90 -12.04 -11.78
N VAL A 36 2.91 -11.52 -11.04
CA VAL A 36 3.10 -10.66 -9.87
C VAL A 36 2.47 -11.37 -8.68
N GLY A 37 3.28 -11.62 -7.66
CA GLY A 37 2.79 -12.07 -6.35
C GLY A 37 2.41 -10.87 -5.49
N ILE A 38 1.27 -10.94 -4.83
CA ILE A 38 0.81 -9.90 -3.91
C ILE A 38 0.74 -10.50 -2.50
N THR A 39 1.40 -9.84 -1.56
CA THR A 39 1.27 -10.12 -0.13
C THR A 39 1.20 -8.79 0.61
N ASN A 40 0.49 -8.78 1.74
CA ASN A 40 0.22 -7.56 2.49
C ASN A 40 0.24 -7.83 3.99
N GLN A 41 0.47 -6.76 4.77
CA GLN A 41 0.09 -6.78 6.18
C GLN A 41 -1.43 -7.04 6.27
N ARG A 42 -1.81 -8.06 7.03
CA ARG A 42 -3.21 -8.44 7.20
C ARG A 42 -3.89 -7.48 8.17
N GLU A 43 -5.22 -7.59 8.26
CA GLU A 43 -6.12 -6.82 9.13
C GLU A 43 -6.19 -5.29 8.90
N THR A 44 -5.15 -4.64 8.35
CA THR A 44 -5.19 -3.22 7.97
C THR A 44 -6.34 -2.92 7.00
N ILE A 45 -7.16 -1.91 7.31
CA ILE A 45 -8.36 -1.56 6.52
C ILE A 45 -8.17 -0.19 5.85
N VAL A 46 -8.48 -0.13 4.55
CA VAL A 46 -8.54 1.10 3.74
C VAL A 46 -9.97 1.31 3.26
N LEU A 47 -10.52 2.50 3.49
CA LEU A 47 -11.78 2.95 2.89
C LEU A 47 -11.46 3.92 1.76
N TRP A 48 -11.99 3.71 0.57
CA TRP A 48 -11.73 4.56 -0.58
C TRP A 48 -12.99 4.75 -1.42
N ASP A 49 -13.02 5.84 -2.17
CA ASP A 49 -14.10 6.20 -3.07
C ASP A 49 -13.82 5.65 -4.48
N ARG A 50 -14.78 4.89 -5.02
CA ARG A 50 -14.63 4.19 -6.30
C ARG A 50 -14.44 5.12 -7.50
N GLU A 51 -15.03 6.32 -7.47
CA GLU A 51 -15.05 7.24 -8.61
C GLU A 51 -13.80 8.10 -8.66
N THR A 52 -13.38 8.60 -7.50
CA THR A 52 -12.23 9.51 -7.35
C THR A 52 -10.93 8.78 -7.07
N LEU A 53 -11.00 7.51 -6.65
CA LEU A 53 -9.89 6.71 -6.13
C LEU A 53 -9.24 7.29 -4.85
N GLY A 54 -9.84 8.32 -4.27
CA GLY A 54 -9.35 8.98 -3.07
C GLY A 54 -9.78 8.26 -1.80
N SER A 55 -8.95 8.37 -0.76
CA SER A 55 -9.31 7.90 0.58
C SER A 55 -9.71 9.09 1.45
N PRO A 56 -10.92 9.13 2.02
CA PRO A 56 -11.35 10.22 2.90
C PRO A 56 -10.67 10.19 4.27
N ARG A 57 -9.95 9.11 4.59
CA ARG A 57 -9.28 8.88 5.89
C ARG A 57 -7.98 8.11 5.72
N ARG A 58 -7.15 8.12 6.77
CA ARG A 58 -5.99 7.23 6.84
C ARG A 58 -6.45 5.79 7.07
N ALA A 59 -5.67 4.83 6.58
CA ALA A 59 -5.86 3.41 6.82
C ALA A 59 -5.67 3.10 8.30
N ILE A 60 -6.56 2.30 8.89
CA ILE A 60 -6.38 1.79 10.25
C ILE A 60 -5.46 0.58 10.15
N VAL A 61 -4.32 0.62 10.84
CA VAL A 61 -3.34 -0.47 10.85
C VAL A 61 -3.75 -1.53 11.88
N TRP A 62 -3.39 -2.79 11.64
CA TRP A 62 -3.66 -3.91 12.55
C TRP A 62 -3.18 -3.72 14.01
N GLN A 63 -2.26 -2.79 14.25
CA GLN A 63 -1.75 -2.45 15.58
C GLN A 63 -2.61 -1.44 16.34
N ASP A 64 -3.60 -0.82 15.68
CA ASP A 64 -4.49 0.16 16.29
C ASP A 64 -5.20 -0.41 17.53
N ARG A 65 -5.46 0.45 18.53
CA ARG A 65 -5.98 0.11 19.86
C ARG A 65 -7.04 1.10 20.32
#